data_AF-A0A5C3K9B7-F1
#
_entry.id   AF-A0A5C3K9B7-F1
#
_cell.length_a   1.000
_cell.length_b   1.000
_cell.length_c   1.000
_cell.angle_alpha   90.00
_cell.angle_beta   90.00
_cell.angle_gamma   90.00
#
_symmetry.space_group_name_H-M   'P 1'
#
loop_
_entity.id
_entity.type
_entity.pdbx_description
1 polymer ?
#
loop_
_entity_poly.entity_id
_entity_poly.type
_entity_poly.pdbx_seq_one_letter_code
_entity_poly.pdbx_strand_id
1 'polypeptide(L)'
;MGEIENDSASTPDSAFTWPMEERHANSRVDRFSGTLQYTSVHSEISHPTTYAFAHFVLESTQHQIMFVDLQGTPILLRHAGER
;
A
#
# COMPACT_ATOMS: atom_id res chain seq x y z
N MET A 1 -14.47 55.29 -25.73
CA MET A 1 -15.13 54.35 -24.81
C MET A 1 -14.43 53.02 -25.07
N GLY A 2 -13.33 52.78 -24.35
CA GLY A 2 -12.50 51.59 -24.54
C GLY A 2 -13.01 50.50 -23.61
N GLU A 3 -13.25 49.32 -24.17
CA GLU A 3 -13.68 48.14 -23.43
C GLU A 3 -12.57 47.74 -22.44
N ILE A 4 -12.94 47.59 -21.18
CA ILE A 4 -12.05 47.05 -20.15
C ILE A 4 -12.10 45.53 -20.34
N GLU A 5 -11.09 44.99 -21.03
CA GLU A 5 -10.84 43.55 -21.05
C GLU A 5 -10.50 43.12 -19.62
N ASN A 6 -11.49 42.54 -18.93
CA ASN A 6 -11.26 41.79 -17.71
C ASN A 6 -10.56 40.49 -18.12
N ASP A 7 -9.23 40.53 -18.16
CA ASP A 7 -8.38 39.35 -18.11
C ASP A 7 -8.50 38.74 -16.71
N SER A 8 -9.64 38.07 -16.48
CA SER A 8 -9.78 37.09 -15.43
C SER A 8 -8.87 35.93 -15.80
N ALA A 9 -7.57 36.09 -15.54
CA ALA A 9 -6.64 35.00 -15.45
C ALA A 9 -7.18 34.07 -14.37
N SER A 10 -7.98 33.09 -14.78
CA SER A 10 -8.36 31.95 -13.95
C SER A 10 -7.06 31.30 -13.54
N THR A 11 -6.61 31.59 -12.32
CA THR A 11 -5.59 30.80 -11.65
C THR A 11 -5.95 29.34 -11.89
N PRO A 12 -5.06 28.50 -12.45
CA PRO A 12 -5.37 27.10 -12.58
C PRO A 12 -5.67 26.63 -11.15
N ASP A 13 -6.92 26.24 -10.91
CA ASP A 13 -7.29 25.48 -9.72
C ASP A 13 -6.17 24.45 -9.56
N SER A 14 -5.39 24.55 -8.48
CA SER A 14 -4.32 23.60 -8.22
C SER A 14 -5.01 22.25 -8.06
N ALA A 15 -5.11 21.50 -9.15
CA ALA A 15 -5.89 20.29 -9.21
C ALA A 15 -5.24 19.30 -8.25
N PHE A 16 -5.90 19.07 -7.11
CA PHE A 16 -5.45 18.09 -6.15
C PHE A 16 -5.39 16.73 -6.86
N THR A 17 -4.22 16.13 -6.87
CA THR A 17 -4.04 14.76 -7.37
C THR A 17 -4.14 13.81 -6.20
N TRP A 18 -5.13 12.92 -6.24
CA TRP A 18 -5.33 11.88 -5.23
C TRP A 18 -4.69 10.56 -5.69
N PRO A 19 -3.95 9.85 -4.83
CA PRO A 19 -3.52 8.50 -5.14
C PRO A 19 -4.74 7.59 -5.27
N MET A 20 -4.74 6.75 -6.29
CA MET A 20 -5.81 5.78 -6.56
C MET A 20 -5.19 4.38 -6.65
N GLU A 21 -5.85 3.38 -6.07
CA GLU A 21 -5.47 1.97 -6.12
C GLU A 21 -6.65 1.09 -6.53
N GLU A 22 -6.37 -0.14 -6.96
CA GLU A 22 -7.43 -1.10 -7.27
C GLU A 22 -8.18 -1.49 -5.99
N ARG A 23 -9.51 -1.62 -6.09
CA ARG A 23 -10.32 -2.03 -4.95
C ARG A 23 -9.99 -3.47 -4.56
N HIS A 24 -9.70 -3.67 -3.28
CA HIS A 24 -9.49 -5.00 -2.70
C HIS A 24 -10.69 -5.94 -2.98
N ALA A 25 -10.39 -7.20 -3.34
CA ALA A 25 -11.40 -8.22 -3.64
C ALA A 25 -12.29 -8.58 -2.44
N ASN A 26 -11.81 -8.35 -1.21
CA ASN A 26 -12.53 -8.53 0.04
C ASN A 26 -12.41 -7.24 0.87
N SER A 27 -13.44 -6.93 1.66
CA SER A 27 -13.41 -5.82 2.64
C SER A 27 -12.48 -6.09 3.82
N ARG A 28 -12.00 -7.32 3.99
CA ARG A 28 -11.03 -7.67 5.03
C ARG A 28 -9.61 -7.30 4.58
N VAL A 29 -9.00 -6.39 5.33
CA VAL A 29 -7.57 -6.07 5.27
C VAL A 29 -6.95 -6.55 6.57
N ASP A 30 -5.98 -7.45 6.48
CA ASP A 30 -5.23 -7.95 7.62
C ASP A 30 -3.95 -7.12 7.78
N ARG A 31 -3.65 -6.77 9.03
CA ARG A 31 -2.40 -6.10 9.41
C ARG A 31 -1.42 -7.15 9.91
N PHE A 32 -0.41 -7.46 9.10
CA PHE A 32 0.57 -8.48 9.39
C PHE A 32 1.66 -7.99 10.34
N SER A 33 2.10 -6.73 10.21
CA SER A 33 3.06 -6.11 11.13
C SER A 33 2.66 -4.68 11.47
N GLY A 34 3.11 -4.17 12.63
CA GLY A 34 2.98 -2.76 12.99
C GLY A 34 4.28 -2.00 12.79
N THR A 35 4.22 -0.66 12.83
CA THR A 35 5.41 0.20 12.72
C THR A 35 6.32 0.12 13.95
N LEU A 36 5.73 0.02 15.14
CA LEU A 36 6.43 -0.04 16.45
C LEU A 36 6.04 -1.25 17.29
N GLN A 37 5.00 -1.99 16.88
CA GLN A 37 4.51 -3.16 17.57
C GLN A 37 4.98 -4.40 16.82
N TYR A 38 5.93 -5.10 17.42
CA TYR A 38 6.33 -6.42 16.98
C TYR A 38 5.31 -7.45 17.47
N THR A 39 4.85 -8.27 16.52
CA THR A 39 4.07 -9.50 16.69
C THR A 39 2.67 -9.34 17.27
N SER A 40 1.71 -9.20 16.37
CA SER A 40 0.39 -9.79 16.60
C SER A 40 0.55 -11.32 16.58
N VAL A 41 0.19 -12.00 17.67
CA VAL A 41 0.27 -13.47 17.79
C VAL A 41 -0.80 -14.08 16.89
N HIS A 42 -0.57 -14.15 15.59
CA HIS A 42 -1.54 -14.71 14.63
C HIS A 42 -0.93 -15.94 13.97
N SER A 43 -1.65 -17.05 14.09
CA SER A 43 -1.22 -18.43 13.83
C SER A 43 -1.44 -18.89 12.39
N GLU A 44 -1.82 -18.01 11.47
CA GLU A 44 -2.08 -18.35 10.07
C GLU A 44 -0.79 -18.34 9.24
N ILE A 45 -0.60 -19.34 8.38
CA ILE A 45 0.61 -19.55 7.53
C ILE A 45 0.96 -18.34 6.64
N SER A 46 -0.03 -17.52 6.30
CA SER A 46 0.16 -16.24 5.58
C SER A 46 1.07 -15.25 6.32
N HIS A 47 1.08 -15.30 7.66
CA HIS A 47 1.86 -14.38 8.49
C HIS A 47 3.37 -14.70 8.45
N PRO A 48 3.81 -15.97 8.65
CA PRO A 48 5.22 -16.36 8.49
C PRO A 48 5.86 -15.93 7.17
N THR A 49 5.16 -16.08 6.03
CA THR A 49 5.70 -15.68 4.72
C THR A 49 5.94 -14.17 4.64
N THR A 50 4.99 -13.36 5.10
CA THR A 50 5.11 -11.90 5.13
C THR A 50 6.24 -11.45 6.07
N TYR A 51 6.40 -12.08 7.23
CA TYR A 51 7.52 -11.80 8.14
C TYR A 51 8.87 -12.21 7.55
N ALA A 52 8.95 -13.37 6.92
CA ALA A 52 10.17 -13.83 6.26
C ALA A 52 10.58 -12.89 5.11
N PHE A 53 9.60 -12.36 4.35
CA PHE A 53 9.85 -11.34 3.34
C PHE A 53 10.40 -10.04 3.94
N ALA A 54 9.80 -9.53 5.02
CA ALA A 54 10.28 -8.34 5.70
C ALA A 54 11.74 -8.52 6.19
N HIS A 55 12.05 -9.69 6.75
CA HIS A 55 13.41 -10.05 7.17
C HIS A 55 14.36 -10.15 5.98
N PHE A 56 13.94 -10.75 4.86
CA PHE A 56 14.74 -10.83 3.65
C PHE A 56 15.09 -9.43 3.10
N VAL A 57 14.15 -8.49 3.08
CA VAL A 57 14.42 -7.11 2.64
C VAL A 57 15.48 -6.45 3.53
N LEU A 58 15.37 -6.60 4.85
CA LEU A 58 16.35 -6.05 5.78
C LEU A 58 17.76 -6.58 5.49
N GLU A 59 17.89 -7.91 5.39
CA GLU A 59 19.19 -8.55 5.14
C GLU A 59 19.74 -8.22 3.75
N SER A 60 18.90 -8.29 2.71
CA SER A 60 19.30 -8.03 1.31
C SER A 60 19.74 -6.59 1.07
N THR A 61 19.21 -5.65 1.86
CA THR A 61 19.59 -4.23 1.80
C THR A 61 20.72 -3.88 2.78
N GLN A 62 21.40 -4.88 3.36
CA GLN A 62 22.45 -4.69 4.35
C GLN A 62 22.00 -3.79 5.51
N HIS A 63 20.78 -4.03 5.99
CA HIS A 63 20.15 -3.30 7.09
C HIS A 63 19.85 -1.82 6.81
N GLN A 64 19.85 -1.38 5.55
CA GLN A 64 19.55 0.01 5.19
C GLN A 64 18.05 0.30 5.11
N ILE A 65 17.25 -0.70 4.75
CA ILE A 65 15.80 -0.56 4.53
C ILE A 65 15.07 -1.64 5.33
N MET A 66 14.05 -1.24 6.08
CA MET A 66 13.13 -2.16 6.74
C MET A 66 11.72 -1.86 6.26
N PHE A 67 11.02 -2.89 5.78
CA PHE A 67 9.60 -2.78 5.49
C PHE A 67 8.81 -3.09 6.76
N VAL A 68 7.98 -2.13 7.15
CA VAL A 68 7.14 -2.17 8.34
C VAL A 68 5.70 -1.85 7.96
N ASP A 69 4.78 -2.07 8.89
CA ASP A 69 3.35 -1.83 8.68
C ASP A 69 2.77 -2.59 7.48
N LEU A 70 3.22 -3.84 7.31
CA LEU A 70 2.77 -4.69 6.21
C LEU A 70 1.31 -5.07 6.44
N GLN A 71 0.47 -4.74 5.47
CA GLN A 71 -0.95 -4.99 5.49
C GLN A 71 -1.44 -5.36 4.09
N GLY A 72 -2.53 -6.09 4.02
CA GLY A 72 -3.13 -6.46 2.75
C GLY A 72 -4.29 -7.41 2.90
N THR A 73 -4.92 -7.74 1.79
CA THR A 73 -5.97 -8.76 1.77
C THR A 73 -5.33 -10.10 1.38
N PRO A 74 -5.37 -11.13 2.24
CA PRO A 74 -4.92 -12.45 1.84
C PRO A 74 -5.80 -12.96 0.71
N ILE A 75 -5.21 -13.17 -0.46
CA ILE A 75 -5.87 -13.82 -1.58
C ILE A 75 -5.35 -15.26 -1.62
N LEU A 76 -6.26 -16.23 -1.51
CA LEU A 76 -5.95 -17.60 -1.92
C LEU A 76 -5.79 -17.59 -3.44
N LEU A 77 -4.55 -17.41 -3.91
CA LEU A 77 -4.22 -17.70 -5.30
C LEU A 77 -4.44 -19.20 -5.49
N ARG A 78 -5.59 -19.58 -6.06
CA ARG A 78 -5.73 -20.93 -6.60
C ARG A 78 -4.64 -21.08 -7.65
N HIS A 79 -3.73 -22.03 -7.46
CA HIS A 79 -2.82 -22.43 -8.51
C HIS A 79 -3.67 -22.81 -9.73
N ALA A 80 -3.60 -22.01 -10.79
CA ALA A 80 -4.25 -22.30 -12.06
C ALA A 80 -3.48 -23.46 -12.71
N GLY A 81 -3.72 -24.69 -12.26
CA GLY A 81 -2.88 -25.82 -12.64
C GLY A 81 -3.37 -27.22 -12.30
N GLU A 82 -4.62 -27.41 -11.86
CA GLU A 82 -5.21 -28.76 -11.78
C GLU A 82 -6.40 -28.85 -12.73
N ARG A 83 -6.17 -29.56 -13.84
CA ARG A 83 -7.18 -30.16 -14.71
C ARG A 83 -6.99 -31.67 -14.64
#